data_AF-A0A0Q4XN77-F1
#
_entry.id   AF-A0A0Q4XN77-F1
#
_cell.length_a   1.000
_cell.length_b   1.000
_cell.length_c   1.000
_cell.angle_alpha   90.00
_cell.angle_beta   90.00
_cell.angle_gamma   90.00
#
_symmetry.space_group_name_H-M   'P 1'
#
loop_
_entity.id
_entity.type
_entity.pdbx_description
1 polymer ?
#
loop_
_entity_poly.entity_id
_entity_poly.type
_entity_poly.pdbx_seq_one_letter_code
_entity_poly.pdbx_strand_id
1 'polypeptide(L)'
;MELFAPNLSLRLEPVRPVDSEDWVRVRASIIGGVFAGAFEAYFQLGELSRFKEEVELMYAQVGSPHEAVLSCHEPGIYVRLASNSLGQVEGTYEFENEDGSLAKLAGSFQVDQSYLPALAASTQELIVLLSENVA
;
A
#
# COMPACT_ATOMS: atom_id res chain seq x y z
N MET A 1 3.54 6.82 -3.07
CA MET A 1 3.64 5.85 -1.94
C MET A 1 4.76 4.89 -2.24
N GLU A 2 5.60 4.63 -1.25
CA GLU A 2 6.74 3.73 -1.37
C GLU A 2 6.77 2.74 -0.20
N LEU A 3 6.75 1.45 -0.55
CA LEU A 3 6.92 0.34 0.39
C LEU A 3 8.16 -0.46 -0.02
N PHE A 4 9.27 -0.24 0.68
CA PHE A 4 10.55 -0.91 0.51
C PHE A 4 10.85 -1.76 1.74
N ALA A 5 10.75 -3.07 1.57
CA ALA A 5 11.06 -4.06 2.56
C ALA A 5 12.03 -5.10 1.98
N PRO A 6 12.70 -5.91 2.83
CA PRO A 6 13.42 -7.08 2.36
C PRO A 6 12.50 -7.95 1.49
N ASN A 7 12.91 -8.18 0.24
CA ASN A 7 12.19 -8.96 -0.77
C ASN A 7 10.91 -8.34 -1.35
N LEU A 8 10.57 -7.08 -1.02
CA LEU A 8 9.47 -6.36 -1.66
C LEU A 8 9.83 -4.88 -1.86
N SER A 9 9.72 -4.42 -3.10
CA SER A 9 9.69 -3.00 -3.44
C SER A 9 8.41 -2.73 -4.20
N LEU A 10 7.48 -2.00 -3.58
CA LEU A 10 6.24 -1.53 -4.18
C LEU A 10 6.28 0.00 -4.24
N ARG A 11 6.09 0.55 -5.44
CA ARG A 11 5.87 1.98 -5.63
C ARG A 11 4.52 2.21 -6.30
N LEU A 12 3.73 3.11 -5.74
CA LEU A 12 2.48 3.59 -6.34
C LEU A 12 2.65 5.04 -6.80
N GLU A 13 2.34 5.27 -8.06
CA GLU A 13 2.39 6.57 -8.74
C GLU A 13 0.99 6.97 -9.23
N PRO A 14 0.60 8.25 -9.15
CA PRO A 14 -0.69 8.70 -9.63
C PRO A 14 -0.80 8.55 -11.16
N VAL A 15 -1.92 8.01 -11.63
CA VAL A 15 -2.26 7.90 -13.06
C VAL A 15 -3.49 8.74 -13.38
N ARG A 16 -4.53 8.64 -12.53
CA ARG A 16 -5.75 9.44 -12.64
C ARG A 16 -6.08 10.05 -11.27
N PRO A 17 -6.35 11.37 -11.20
CA PRO A 17 -6.80 12.03 -9.99
C PRO A 17 -8.15 11.46 -9.52
N VAL A 18 -8.51 11.84 -8.30
CA VAL A 18 -9.82 11.53 -7.73
C VAL A 18 -10.94 12.07 -8.62
N ASP A 19 -11.93 11.23 -8.94
CA ASP A 19 -13.12 11.65 -9.66
C ASP A 19 -14.32 11.93 -8.74
N SER A 20 -15.49 12.19 -9.31
CA SER A 20 -16.70 12.52 -8.55
C SER A 20 -17.22 11.38 -7.68
N GLU A 21 -16.73 10.16 -7.87
CA GLU A 21 -17.10 8.95 -7.14
C GLU A 21 -15.98 8.47 -6.20
N ASP A 22 -15.01 9.35 -5.90
CA ASP A 22 -13.85 9.08 -5.04
C ASP A 22 -12.84 8.06 -5.62
N TRP A 23 -12.99 7.70 -6.90
CA TRP A 23 -12.07 6.76 -7.54
C TRP A 23 -10.77 7.44 -7.97
N VAL A 24 -9.66 6.79 -7.68
CA VAL A 24 -8.31 7.13 -8.14
C VAL A 24 -7.72 5.97 -8.92
N ARG A 25 -6.82 6.29 -9.85
CA ARG A 25 -6.02 5.27 -10.56
C ARG A 25 -4.55 5.47 -10.27
N VAL A 26 -3.87 4.40 -9.93
CA VAL A 26 -2.42 4.40 -9.68
C VAL A 26 -1.72 3.37 -10.56
N ARG A 27 -0.45 3.64 -10.88
CA ARG A 27 0.46 2.63 -11.43
C ARG A 27 1.27 2.04 -10.29
N ALA A 28 1.18 0.72 -10.12
CA ALA A 28 1.99 -0.04 -9.21
C ALA A 28 3.21 -0.60 -9.94
N SER A 29 4.40 -0.32 -9.43
CA SER A 29 5.66 -0.95 -9.85
C SER A 29 6.15 -1.85 -8.72
N ILE A 30 6.35 -3.14 -9.00
CA ILE A 30 6.67 -4.17 -8.01
C ILE A 30 7.97 -4.86 -8.38
N ILE A 31 8.82 -5.05 -7.39
CA ILE A 31 9.97 -5.97 -7.42
C ILE A 31 9.85 -6.88 -6.20
N GLY A 32 9.69 -8.18 -6.43
CA GLY A 32 9.53 -9.20 -5.41
C GLY A 32 10.42 -10.41 -5.69
N GLY A 33 11.52 -10.55 -4.96
CA GLY A 33 12.52 -11.60 -5.22
C GLY A 33 13.08 -11.52 -6.65
N VAL A 34 12.76 -12.53 -7.47
CA VAL A 34 13.16 -12.60 -8.90
C VAL A 34 12.12 -12.03 -9.87
N PHE A 35 10.96 -11.62 -9.35
CA PHE A 35 9.88 -11.04 -10.15
C PHE A 35 9.97 -9.52 -10.17
N ALA A 36 9.75 -8.92 -11.35
CA ALA A 36 9.53 -7.50 -11.50
C ALA A 36 8.40 -7.26 -12.51
N GLY A 37 7.54 -6.29 -12.23
CA GLY A 37 6.41 -5.97 -13.10
C GLY A 37 5.74 -4.66 -12.71
N ALA A 38 4.86 -4.18 -13.58
CA ALA A 38 4.02 -3.03 -13.30
C ALA A 38 2.61 -3.22 -13.87
N PHE A 39 1.61 -2.71 -13.16
CA PHE A 39 0.21 -2.70 -13.58
C PHE A 39 -0.51 -1.48 -13.01
N GLU A 40 -1.75 -1.26 -13.44
CA GLU A 40 -2.58 -0.16 -12.95
C GLU A 40 -3.68 -0.72 -12.06
N ALA A 41 -3.97 -0.03 -10.96
CA ALA A 41 -4.98 -0.43 -9.98
C ALA A 41 -5.88 0.76 -9.63
N TYR A 42 -7.11 0.44 -9.28
CA TYR A 42 -8.09 1.41 -8.79
C TYR A 42 -8.20 1.33 -7.27
N PHE A 43 -8.31 2.50 -6.65
CA PHE A 43 -8.62 2.64 -5.23
C PHE A 43 -9.74 3.67 -5.07
N GLN A 44 -10.47 3.57 -3.97
CA GLN A 44 -11.13 4.74 -3.40
C GLN A 44 -10.09 5.58 -2.65
N LEU A 45 -10.14 6.91 -2.73
CA LEU A 45 -9.22 7.78 -1.99
C LEU A 45 -9.32 7.53 -0.47
N GLY A 46 -10.52 7.18 0.00
CA GLY A 46 -10.75 6.74 1.38
C GLY A 46 -9.95 5.49 1.81
N GLU A 47 -9.64 4.57 0.89
CA GLU A 47 -8.84 3.37 1.19
C GLU A 47 -7.37 3.74 1.45
N LEU A 48 -6.81 4.65 0.65
CA LEU A 48 -5.45 5.18 0.86
C LEU A 48 -5.37 5.97 2.16
N SER A 49 -6.40 6.79 2.44
CA SER A 49 -6.47 7.61 3.65
C SER A 49 -6.55 6.75 4.91
N ARG A 50 -7.44 5.73 4.92
CA ARG A 50 -7.54 4.78 6.03
C ARG A 50 -6.23 4.03 6.25
N PHE A 51 -5.61 3.51 5.19
CA PHE A 51 -4.33 2.80 5.32
C PHE A 51 -3.25 3.70 5.94
N LYS A 52 -3.16 4.97 5.52
CA LYS A 52 -2.23 5.95 6.09
C LYS A 52 -2.49 6.18 7.58
N GLU A 53 -3.76 6.38 7.97
CA GLU A 53 -4.16 6.54 9.38
C GLU A 53 -3.82 5.30 10.22
N GLU A 54 -4.07 4.10 9.71
CA GLU A 54 -3.73 2.83 10.40
C GLU A 54 -2.21 2.66 10.57
N VAL A 55 -1.40 3.07 9.58
CA VAL A 55 0.07 3.08 9.69
C VAL A 55 0.54 4.09 10.74
N GLU A 56 -0.05 5.28 10.79
CA GLU A 56 0.24 6.30 11.81
C GLU A 56 -0.13 5.80 13.22
N LEU A 57 -1.29 5.16 13.36
CA LEU A 57 -1.73 4.57 14.62
C LEU A 57 -0.81 3.43 15.06
N MET A 58 -0.41 2.55 14.15
CA MET A 58 0.56 1.48 14.41
C MET A 58 1.87 2.03 14.98
N TYR A 59 2.37 3.14 14.43
CA TYR A 59 3.56 3.81 14.95
C TYR A 59 3.34 4.52 16.29
N ALA A 60 2.17 5.14 16.48
CA ALA A 60 1.84 5.83 17.73
C ALA A 60 1.62 4.87 18.91
N GLN A 61 1.21 3.63 18.64
CA GLN A 61 0.83 2.63 19.64
C GLN A 61 1.81 1.46 19.74
N VAL A 62 3.12 1.73 19.56
CA VAL A 62 4.17 0.72 19.73
C VAL A 62 4.01 -0.04 21.05
N GLY A 63 4.03 -1.37 20.97
CA GLY A 63 3.80 -2.27 22.11
C GLY A 63 2.38 -2.81 22.19
N SER A 64 1.43 -2.22 21.46
CA SER A 64 0.07 -2.73 21.29
C SER A 64 -0.12 -3.26 19.86
N PRO A 65 -0.50 -4.54 19.66
CA PRO A 65 -0.72 -5.08 18.33
C PRO A 65 -1.75 -4.26 17.54
N HIS A 66 -1.35 -3.88 16.32
CA HIS A 66 -2.19 -3.13 15.39
C HIS A 66 -2.02 -3.68 13.98
N GLU A 67 -3.05 -3.49 13.15
CA GLU A 67 -3.05 -3.88 11.74
C GLU A 67 -3.34 -2.68 10.86
N ALA A 68 -2.68 -2.62 9.70
CA ALA A 68 -2.96 -1.66 8.64
C ALA A 68 -3.15 -2.41 7.33
N VAL A 69 -4.25 -2.14 6.61
CA VAL A 69 -4.61 -2.86 5.39
C VAL A 69 -4.84 -1.89 4.24
N LEU A 70 -4.01 -2.02 3.21
CA LEU A 70 -4.25 -1.44 1.89
C LEU A 70 -4.87 -2.53 1.02
N SER A 71 -6.11 -2.32 0.58
CA SER A 71 -6.81 -3.23 -0.31
C SER A 71 -7.64 -2.44 -1.32
N CYS A 72 -7.56 -2.83 -2.58
CA CYS A 72 -8.48 -2.38 -3.62
C CYS A 72 -9.87 -3.03 -3.44
N HIS A 73 -10.92 -2.33 -3.85
CA HIS A 73 -12.26 -2.93 -3.99
C HIS A 73 -12.30 -3.96 -5.15
N GLU A 74 -11.50 -3.73 -6.18
CA GLU A 74 -11.31 -4.62 -7.33
C GLU A 74 -10.05 -5.48 -7.15
N PRO A 75 -9.88 -6.60 -7.91
CA PRO A 75 -8.60 -7.30 -7.96
C PRO A 75 -7.47 -6.34 -8.33
N GLY A 76 -6.37 -6.39 -7.58
CA GLY A 76 -5.28 -5.44 -7.77
C GLY A 76 -4.22 -5.60 -6.69
N ILE A 77 -4.30 -4.77 -5.66
CA ILE A 77 -3.30 -4.70 -4.61
C ILE A 77 -3.93 -5.05 -3.27
N TYR A 78 -3.29 -5.98 -2.57
CA TYR A 78 -3.49 -6.22 -1.15
C TYR A 78 -2.15 -6.14 -0.43
N VAL A 79 -2.08 -5.32 0.60
CA VAL A 79 -0.96 -5.25 1.54
C VAL A 79 -1.53 -5.18 2.95
N ARG A 80 -1.09 -6.09 3.82
CA ARG A 80 -1.40 -6.05 5.25
C ARG A 80 -0.10 -5.95 6.03
N LEU A 81 -0.08 -5.04 6.98
CA LEU A 81 0.96 -4.88 7.99
C LEU A 81 0.36 -5.27 9.34
N ALA A 82 1.09 -6.06 10.13
CA ALA A 82 0.71 -6.42 11.49
C ALA A 82 1.90 -6.20 12.42
N SER A 83 1.71 -5.36 13.43
CA SER A 83 2.72 -5.13 14.47
C SER A 83 2.52 -6.08 15.64
N ASN A 84 3.61 -6.53 16.25
CA ASN A 84 3.58 -7.24 17.53
C ASN A 84 3.96 -6.32 18.70
N SER A 85 3.85 -6.84 19.93
CA SER A 85 4.16 -6.09 21.15
C SER A 85 5.64 -5.72 21.31
N LEU A 86 6.53 -6.24 20.45
CA LEU A 86 7.96 -5.93 20.44
C LEU A 86 8.34 -4.89 19.37
N GLY A 87 7.36 -4.36 18.62
CA GLY A 87 7.60 -3.36 17.58
C GLY A 87 8.12 -3.94 16.25
N GLN A 88 8.10 -5.27 16.09
CA GLN A 88 8.33 -5.91 14.80
C GLN A 88 7.04 -5.85 13.98
N VAL A 89 7.18 -5.56 12.68
CA VAL A 89 6.07 -5.50 11.74
C VAL A 89 6.22 -6.62 10.71
N GLU A 90 5.22 -7.48 10.66
CA GLU A 90 5.07 -8.50 9.64
C GLU A 90 4.19 -7.98 8.52
N GLY A 91 4.69 -8.04 7.28
CA GLY A 91 3.96 -7.65 6.09
C GLY A 91 3.58 -8.85 5.23
N THR A 92 2.37 -8.85 4.71
CA THR A 92 1.91 -9.78 3.67
C THR A 92 1.38 -9.00 2.50
N TYR A 93 1.65 -9.47 1.28
CA TYR A 93 1.16 -8.85 0.07
C TYR A 93 0.59 -9.87 -0.90
N GLU A 94 -0.40 -9.43 -1.68
CA GLU A 94 -0.91 -10.13 -2.85
C GLU A 94 -1.14 -9.12 -3.96
N PHE A 95 -0.71 -9.47 -5.17
CA PHE A 95 -0.93 -8.70 -6.38
C PHE A 95 -1.60 -9.59 -7.42
N GLU A 96 -2.67 -9.08 -8.00
CA GLU A 96 -3.49 -9.76 -8.99
C GLU A 96 -3.81 -8.78 -10.12
N ASN A 97 -3.88 -9.29 -11.34
CA ASN A 97 -4.25 -8.49 -12.50
C ASN A 97 -5.78 -8.43 -12.63
N GLU A 98 -6.30 -7.31 -13.15
CA GLU A 98 -7.73 -7.06 -13.33
C GLU A 98 -8.40 -8.07 -14.30
N ASP A 99 -7.62 -8.69 -15.17
CA ASP A 99 -8.08 -9.64 -16.19
C ASP A 99 -8.55 -11.00 -15.65
N GLY A 100 -8.51 -11.21 -14.33
CA GLY A 100 -8.97 -12.44 -13.68
C GLY A 100 -8.07 -13.65 -13.98
N SER A 101 -6.84 -13.42 -14.46
CA SER A 101 -5.85 -14.48 -14.54
C SER A 101 -5.52 -14.99 -13.14
N LEU A 102 -5.49 -16.32 -12.96
CA LEU A 102 -5.20 -16.98 -11.67
C LEU A 102 -3.77 -16.72 -11.13
N ALA A 103 -2.96 -15.98 -11.86
CA ALA A 103 -1.57 -15.71 -11.52
C ALA A 103 -1.50 -14.60 -10.47
N LYS A 104 -1.37 -14.99 -9.20
CA LYS A 104 -1.14 -14.08 -8.09
C LYS A 104 0.34 -14.05 -7.72
N LEU A 105 0.87 -12.85 -7.53
CA LEU A 105 2.15 -12.67 -6.86
C LEU A 105 1.89 -12.40 -5.40
N ALA A 106 2.19 -13.38 -4.54
CA ALA A 106 1.99 -13.27 -3.11
C ALA A 106 3.28 -13.55 -2.34
N GLY A 107 3.39 -12.98 -1.15
CA GLY A 107 4.54 -13.21 -0.28
C GLY A 107 4.43 -12.47 1.04
N SER A 108 5.52 -12.54 1.80
CA SER A 108 5.64 -11.84 3.07
C SER A 108 7.01 -11.18 3.21
N PHE A 109 7.06 -10.18 4.07
CA PHE A 109 8.27 -9.45 4.42
C PHE A 109 8.24 -9.07 5.90
N GLN A 110 9.38 -8.66 6.42
CA GLN A 110 9.49 -8.13 7.78
C GLN A 110 10.21 -6.80 7.74
N VAL A 111 9.69 -5.84 8.49
CA VAL A 111 10.32 -4.54 8.72
C VAL A 111 10.23 -4.22 10.22
N ASP A 112 11.03 -3.25 10.65
CA ASP A 112 10.90 -2.68 11.98
C ASP A 112 10.01 -1.42 11.95
N GLN A 113 9.50 -1.03 13.12
CA GLN A 113 8.60 0.12 13.27
C GLN A 113 9.18 1.46 12.79
N SER A 114 10.50 1.61 12.65
CA SER A 114 11.09 2.87 12.15
C SER A 114 10.75 3.11 10.67
N TYR A 115 10.26 2.09 9.97
CA TYR A 115 9.77 2.18 8.61
C TYR A 115 8.42 2.91 8.48
N LEU A 116 7.55 2.81 9.50
CA LEU A 116 6.16 3.25 9.43
C LEU A 116 5.99 4.75 9.16
N PRO A 117 6.77 5.67 9.77
CA PRO A 117 6.66 7.10 9.49
C PRO A 117 6.94 7.47 8.02
N ALA A 118 7.95 6.85 7.41
CA ALA A 118 8.28 7.09 6.00
C ALA A 118 7.20 6.56 5.07
N LEU A 119 6.63 5.38 5.40
CA LEU A 119 5.50 4.83 4.67
C LEU A 119 4.28 5.78 4.72
N ALA A 120 3.87 6.21 5.92
CA ALA A 120 2.76 7.14 6.10
C ALA A 120 2.96 8.45 5.35
N ALA A 121 4.17 9.03 5.41
CA ALA A 121 4.51 10.24 4.67
C ALA A 121 4.38 10.05 3.15
N SER A 122 4.95 8.97 2.60
CA SER A 122 4.87 8.69 1.16
C SER A 122 3.45 8.36 0.67
N THR A 123 2.59 7.83 1.56
CA THR A 123 1.16 7.62 1.28
C THR A 123 0.42 8.95 1.28
N GLN A 124 0.73 9.84 2.23
CA GLN A 124 0.17 11.20 2.26
C GLN A 124 0.53 12.00 1.01
N GLU A 125 1.77 11.90 0.53
CA GLU A 125 2.20 12.53 -0.73
C GLU A 125 1.40 12.00 -1.92
N LEU A 126 1.16 10.70 -2.00
CA LEU A 126 0.32 10.12 -3.05
C LEU A 126 -1.11 10.65 -3.00
N ILE A 127 -1.70 10.71 -1.79
CA ILE A 127 -3.06 11.26 -1.60
C ILE A 127 -3.12 12.70 -2.11
N VAL A 128 -2.16 13.55 -1.72
CA VAL A 128 -2.10 14.95 -2.18
C VAL A 128 -2.02 15.04 -3.70
N LEU A 129 -1.12 14.28 -4.33
CA LEU A 129 -0.99 14.26 -5.80
C LEU A 129 -2.26 13.79 -6.52
N LEU A 130 -3.01 12.87 -5.91
CA LEU A 130 -4.28 12.38 -6.45
C LEU A 130 -5.43 13.38 -6.25
N SER A 131 -5.37 14.21 -5.19
CA SER A 131 -6.38 15.22 -4.89
C SER A 131 -6.16 16.56 -5.62
N GLU A 132 -4.92 16.93 -5.92
CA GLU A 132 -4.58 18.24 -6.51
C GLU A 132 -4.71 18.29 -8.04
N ASN A 133 -4.79 17.13 -8.72
CA ASN A 133 -4.82 17.05 -10.19
C ASN A 133 -6.23 17.17 -10.80
N VAL A 134 -7.16 17.88 -10.15
CA VAL A 134 -8.49 18.20 -10.71
C VAL A 134 -8.32 19.24 -11.82
N ALA A 135 -8.13 18.77 -13.06
CA ALA A 135 -8.14 19.59 -14.28
C ALA A 135 -9.44 19.39 -15.06
#